data_AF-A0AAV0GD74-F1
#
_entry.id   AF-A0AAV0GD74-F1
#
_cell.length_a   1.000
_cell.length_b   1.000
_cell.length_c   1.000
_cell.angle_alpha   90.00
_cell.angle_beta   90.00
_cell.angle_gamma   90.00
#
_symmetry.space_group_name_H-M   'P 1'
#
loop_
_entity.id
_entity.type
_entity.pdbx_description
1 polymer ?
#
loop_
_entity_poly.entity_id
_entity_poly.type
_entity_poly.pdbx_seq_one_letter_code
_entity_poly.pdbx_strand_id
1 'polypeptide(L)'
;MQVELRHLKGEDISSLSYRELMFLEDSLQNGQRIISDKQMEVWRNITKRIQGAGEENEQLRYRMRELEIAEMNRNLGDQFGEVFNHRENNSNNAAAEYKSEMPFTFSVQPMQPNLQDR
;
A
#
# COMPACT_ATOMS: atom_id res chain seq x y z
N MET A 1 -40.89 27.78 4.34
CA MET A 1 -39.89 26.77 4.73
C MET A 1 -40.49 25.40 5.10
N GLN A 2 -41.27 25.21 6.18
CA GLN A 2 -41.78 23.86 6.53
C GLN A 2 -42.70 23.27 5.45
N VAL A 3 -43.60 24.06 4.87
CA VAL A 3 -44.49 23.61 3.79
C VAL A 3 -43.69 23.26 2.52
N GLU A 4 -42.70 24.07 2.16
CA GLU A 4 -41.82 23.80 1.01
C GLU A 4 -40.99 22.52 1.20
N LEU A 5 -40.53 22.23 2.43
CA LEU A 5 -39.83 20.99 2.74
C LEU A 5 -40.74 19.77 2.59
N ARG A 6 -42.03 19.88 2.88
CA ARG A 6 -43.02 18.83 2.61
C ARG A 6 -43.14 18.60 1.10
N HIS A 7 -43.29 19.67 0.31
CA HIS A 7 -43.33 19.57 -1.16
C HIS A 7 -42.07 18.92 -1.74
N LEU A 8 -40.88 19.31 -1.27
CA LEU A 8 -39.61 18.69 -1.69
C LEU A 8 -39.51 17.20 -1.32
N LYS A 9 -40.23 16.76 -0.28
CA LYS A 9 -40.32 15.35 0.13
C LYS A 9 -41.42 14.57 -0.61
N GLY A 10 -42.19 15.21 -1.48
CA GLY A 10 -43.32 14.57 -2.16
C GLY A 10 -44.63 14.61 -1.37
N GLU A 11 -44.72 15.41 -0.31
CA GLU A 11 -45.93 15.60 0.50
C GLU A 11 -46.75 16.79 -0.02
N ASP A 12 -48.09 16.74 0.12
CA ASP A 12 -49.05 17.78 -0.30
C ASP A 12 -48.91 18.28 -1.74
N ILE A 13 -48.46 17.42 -2.64
CA ILE A 13 -48.24 17.77 -4.05
C ILE A 13 -49.53 18.23 -4.75
N SER A 14 -50.70 17.72 -4.33
CA SER A 14 -52.00 18.15 -4.83
C SER A 14 -52.35 19.61 -4.52
N SER A 15 -51.63 20.26 -3.60
CA SER A 15 -51.80 21.69 -3.29
C SER A 15 -51.08 22.61 -4.27
N LEU A 16 -50.20 22.07 -5.12
CA LEU A 16 -49.40 22.84 -6.07
C LEU A 16 -50.08 22.95 -7.44
N SER A 17 -49.92 24.11 -8.08
CA SER A 17 -50.29 24.30 -9.47
C SER A 17 -49.32 23.59 -10.42
N TYR A 18 -49.75 23.36 -11.66
CA TYR A 18 -48.89 22.77 -12.71
C TYR A 18 -47.55 23.49 -12.89
N ARG A 19 -47.55 24.83 -12.80
CA ARG A 19 -46.33 25.62 -12.96
C ARG A 19 -45.36 25.44 -11.80
N GLU A 20 -45.88 25.34 -10.59
CA GLU A 20 -45.07 25.10 -9.38
C GLU A 20 -44.51 23.68 -9.38
N LEU A 21 -45.30 22.70 -9.83
CA LEU A 21 -44.86 21.32 -10.05
C LEU A 21 -43.69 21.22 -11.02
N MET A 22 -43.78 21.88 -12.17
CA MET A 22 -42.71 21.89 -13.17
C MET A 22 -41.42 22.49 -12.62
N PHE A 23 -41.52 23.58 -11.84
CA PHE A 23 -40.35 24.20 -11.21
C PHE A 23 -39.74 23.32 -10.11
N LEU A 24 -40.59 22.65 -9.33
CA LEU A 24 -40.18 21.72 -8.28
C LEU A 24 -39.42 20.53 -8.88
N GLU A 25 -39.92 19.94 -9.96
CA GLU A 25 -39.29 18.84 -10.68
C GLU A 25 -37.91 19.24 -11.21
N ASP A 26 -37.80 20.35 -11.93
CA ASP A 26 -36.52 20.84 -12.48
C ASP A 26 -35.50 21.12 -11.36
N SER A 27 -35.95 21.75 -10.26
CA SER A 27 -35.10 22.03 -9.11
C SER A 27 -34.60 20.76 -8.42
N LEU A 28 -35.46 19.76 -8.24
CA LEU A 28 -35.10 18.47 -7.65
C LEU A 28 -34.16 17.67 -8.55
N GLN A 29 -34.44 17.62 -9.85
CA GLN A 29 -33.61 16.92 -10.82
C GLN A 29 -32.21 17.53 -10.90
N ASN A 30 -32.12 18.87 -10.96
CA ASN A 30 -30.85 19.57 -10.97
C ASN A 30 -30.10 19.39 -9.63
N GLY A 31 -30.80 19.51 -8.50
CA GLY A 31 -30.23 19.27 -7.18
C GLY A 31 -29.66 17.86 -7.03
N GLN A 32 -30.41 16.85 -7.46
CA GLN A 32 -29.97 15.45 -7.45
C GLN A 32 -28.73 15.24 -8.31
N ARG A 33 -28.71 15.79 -9.53
CA ARG A 33 -27.55 15.73 -10.43
C ARG A 33 -26.31 16.32 -9.76
N ILE A 34 -26.40 17.54 -9.22
CA ILE A 34 -25.28 18.22 -8.56
C ILE A 34 -24.77 17.43 -7.36
N ILE A 35 -25.67 16.86 -6.55
CA ILE A 35 -25.29 16.03 -5.39
C ILE A 35 -24.56 14.77 -5.87
N SER A 36 -25.07 14.10 -6.90
CA SER A 36 -24.44 12.89 -7.45
C SER A 36 -23.05 13.19 -8.01
N ASP A 37 -22.89 14.30 -8.74
CA ASP A 37 -21.60 14.73 -9.29
C ASP A 37 -20.57 14.97 -8.18
N LYS A 38 -20.98 15.66 -7.10
CA LYS A 38 -20.13 15.90 -5.92
C LYS A 38 -19.77 14.62 -5.19
N GLN A 39 -20.73 13.70 -5.02
CA GLN A 39 -20.45 12.39 -4.43
C GLN A 39 -19.40 11.62 -5.25
N MET A 40 -19.56 11.60 -6.57
CA MET A 40 -18.61 10.96 -7.49
C MET A 40 -17.23 11.62 -7.46
N GLU A 41 -17.16 12.95 -7.32
CA GLU A 41 -15.90 13.66 -7.14
C GLU A 41 -15.18 13.26 -5.85
N VAL A 42 -15.90 13.22 -4.72
CA VAL A 42 -15.35 12.78 -3.43
C VAL A 42 -14.83 11.34 -3.52
N TRP A 43 -15.61 10.44 -4.11
CA TRP A 43 -15.19 9.05 -4.34
C TRP A 43 -13.93 8.97 -5.18
N ARG A 44 -13.87 9.67 -6.32
CA ARG A 44 -12.66 9.72 -7.18
C ARG A 44 -11.43 10.21 -6.43
N ASN A 45 -11.58 11.25 -5.60
CA ASN A 45 -10.47 11.79 -4.82
C ASN A 45 -9.98 10.81 -3.75
N ILE A 46 -10.89 10.12 -3.06
CA ILE A 46 -10.53 9.08 -2.09
C ILE A 46 -9.81 7.93 -2.78
N THR A 47 -10.34 7.41 -3.89
CA THR A 47 -9.72 6.32 -4.65
C THR A 47 -8.30 6.68 -5.10
N LYS A 48 -8.10 7.89 -5.65
CA LYS A 48 -6.77 8.37 -6.05
C LYS A 48 -5.79 8.45 -4.87
N ARG A 49 -6.24 8.94 -3.71
CA ARG A 49 -5.40 9.01 -2.50
C ARG A 49 -5.00 7.63 -2.00
N ILE A 50 -5.94 6.68 -1.98
CA ILE A 50 -5.66 5.30 -1.56
C ILE A 50 -4.65 4.65 -2.52
N GLN A 51 -4.84 4.84 -3.82
CA GLN A 51 -3.92 4.32 -4.83
C GLN A 51 -2.51 4.91 -4.65
N GLY A 52 -2.40 6.24 -4.56
CA GLY A 52 -1.10 6.90 -4.38
C GLY A 52 -0.40 6.49 -3.08
N ALA A 53 -1.14 6.37 -1.98
CA ALA A 53 -0.60 5.88 -0.71
C ALA A 53 -0.14 4.40 -0.79
N GLY A 54 -0.86 3.57 -1.56
CA GLY A 54 -0.47 2.20 -1.83
C GLY A 54 0.84 2.10 -2.62
N GLU A 55 0.96 2.89 -3.70
CA GLU A 55 2.14 2.97 -4.55
C GLU A 55 3.37 3.49 -3.76
N GLU A 56 3.21 4.55 -2.97
CA GLU A 56 4.29 5.10 -2.13
C GLU A 56 4.74 4.08 -1.08
N ASN A 57 3.81 3.39 -0.42
CA ASN A 57 4.14 2.37 0.56
C ASN A 57 4.88 1.18 -0.08
N GLU A 58 4.49 0.76 -1.28
CA GLU A 58 5.20 -0.27 -2.02
C GLU A 58 6.64 0.14 -2.34
N GLN A 59 6.85 1.37 -2.82
CA GLN A 59 8.17 1.93 -3.09
C GLN A 59 9.04 2.00 -1.83
N LEU A 60 8.48 2.47 -0.71
CA LEU A 60 9.19 2.53 0.57
C LEU A 60 9.59 1.13 1.06
N ARG A 61 8.69 0.14 0.95
CA ARG A 61 9.00 -1.25 1.30
C ARG A 61 10.09 -1.84 0.41
N TYR A 62 10.07 -1.53 -0.88
CA TYR A 62 11.13 -1.93 -1.80
C TYR A 62 12.47 -1.32 -1.40
N ARG A 63 12.50 -0.01 -1.15
CA ARG A 63 13.73 0.69 -0.76
C ARG A 63 14.28 0.22 0.59
N MET A 64 13.40 -0.07 1.55
CA MET A 64 13.79 -0.65 2.84
C MET A 64 14.51 -1.99 2.64
N ARG A 65 13.95 -2.88 1.80
CA ARG A 65 14.57 -4.17 1.47
C ARG A 65 15.93 -4.01 0.79
N GLU A 66 16.07 -3.04 -0.13
CA GLU A 66 17.37 -2.75 -0.75
C GLU A 66 18.42 -2.33 0.29
N LEU A 67 18.03 -1.47 1.24
CA LEU A 67 18.92 -1.02 2.31
C LEU A 67 19.31 -2.14 3.26
N GLU A 68 18.37 -3.01 3.66
CA GLU A 68 18.65 -4.19 4.49
C GLU A 68 19.66 -5.13 3.82
N ILE A 69 19.49 -5.40 2.52
CA ILE A 69 20.42 -6.23 1.75
C ILE A 69 21.80 -5.56 1.64
N ALA A 70 21.84 -4.25 1.38
CA ALA A 70 23.09 -3.49 1.30
C ALA A 70 23.84 -3.48 2.64
N GLU A 71 23.12 -3.37 3.76
CA GLU A 71 23.68 -3.44 5.11
C GLU A 71 24.24 -4.83 5.41
N MET A 72 23.50 -5.90 5.09
CA MET A 72 24.01 -7.28 5.22
C MET A 72 25.27 -7.51 4.38
N ASN A 73 25.29 -7.04 3.14
CA ASN A 73 26.46 -7.16 2.25
C ASN A 73 27.65 -6.34 2.76
N ARG A 74 27.43 -5.16 3.33
CA ARG A 74 28.49 -4.35 3.95
C ARG A 74 29.05 -5.03 5.19
N ASN A 75 28.19 -5.53 6.08
CA ASN A 75 28.61 -6.25 7.28
C ASN A 75 29.39 -7.52 6.94
N LEU A 76 28.99 -8.25 5.87
CA LEU A 76 29.75 -9.38 5.34
C LEU A 76 31.09 -8.92 4.70
N GLY A 77 31.10 -7.82 3.95
CA GLY A 77 32.30 -7.27 3.33
C GLY A 77 33.36 -6.82 4.35
N ASP A 78 32.93 -6.18 5.44
CA ASP A 78 33.81 -5.75 6.53
C ASP A 78 34.28 -6.98 7.36
N GLN A 79 33.40 -7.94 7.65
CA GLN A 79 33.75 -9.16 8.40
C GLN A 79 34.69 -10.09 7.63
N PHE A 80 34.52 -10.26 6.31
CA PHE A 80 35.46 -11.01 5.49
C PHE A 80 36.73 -10.20 5.17
N GLY A 81 36.62 -8.88 4.97
CA GLY A 81 37.76 -7.98 4.72
C GLY A 81 38.77 -7.96 5.86
N GLU A 82 38.34 -7.97 7.12
CA GLU A 82 39.25 -8.07 8.28
C GLU A 82 39.93 -9.44 8.40
N VAL A 83 39.19 -10.53 8.12
CA VAL A 83 39.72 -11.91 8.20
C VAL A 83 40.76 -12.17 7.10
N PHE A 84 40.58 -11.63 5.89
CA PHE A 84 41.56 -11.76 4.81
C PHE A 84 42.81 -10.89 5.02
N ASN A 85 42.68 -9.69 5.60
CA ASN A 85 43.83 -8.81 5.88
C ASN A 85 44.72 -9.29 7.04
N HIS A 86 44.21 -10.12 7.96
CA HIS A 86 45.03 -10.77 8.99
C HIS A 86 45.87 -11.94 8.47
N ARG A 87 45.60 -12.45 7.26
CA ARG A 87 46.33 -13.59 6.69
C ARG A 87 47.62 -13.21 5.96
N GLU A 88 47.74 -11.99 5.44
CA GLU A 88 48.91 -11.58 4.64
C GLU A 88 50.12 -11.13 5.48
N ASN A 89 49.92 -10.70 6.74
CA ASN A 89 51.01 -10.24 7.61
C ASN A 89 51.80 -11.35 8.32
N ASN A 90 51.45 -12.64 8.10
CA ASN A 90 52.14 -13.77 8.73
C ASN A 90 52.69 -14.75 7.68
N SER A 91 53.31 -14.21 6.62
CA SER A 91 54.08 -14.95 5.62
C SER A 91 55.41 -15.47 6.18
N ASN A 92 55.37 -16.16 7.31
CA ASN A 92 56.50 -16.91 7.87
C ASN A 92 55.94 -17.91 8.87
N ASN A 93 55.32 -19.00 8.41
CA ASN A 93 55.52 -20.33 8.98
C ASN A 93 54.76 -21.40 8.19
N ALA A 94 55.48 -22.49 7.96
CA ALA A 94 55.14 -23.64 7.15
C ALA A 94 53.81 -24.32 7.51
N ALA A 95 53.18 -24.88 6.47
CA ALA A 95 52.56 -26.21 6.45
C ALA A 95 51.83 -26.67 7.74
N ALA A 96 50.52 -26.47 7.80
CA ALA A 96 49.62 -27.34 8.56
C ALA A 96 48.18 -27.18 8.04
N GLU A 97 47.83 -28.00 7.06
CA GLU A 97 46.65 -28.87 7.14
C GLU A 97 45.53 -28.41 8.10
N TYR A 98 44.67 -27.49 7.67
CA TYR A 98 43.37 -27.31 8.31
C TYR A 98 42.31 -27.20 7.22
N LYS A 99 41.58 -28.31 7.07
CA LYS A 99 40.20 -28.31 6.55
C LYS A 99 39.47 -27.14 7.21
N SER A 100 39.22 -26.11 6.42
CA SER A 100 38.26 -25.08 6.79
C SER A 100 36.88 -25.73 6.74
N GLU A 101 36.46 -26.34 7.86
CA GLU A 101 35.07 -26.71 8.10
C GLU A 101 34.25 -25.41 8.06
N MET A 102 33.73 -25.10 6.87
CA MET A 102 32.77 -24.01 6.66
C MET A 102 31.44 -24.43 7.32
N PRO A 103 30.97 -23.75 8.39
CA PRO A 103 29.81 -24.22 9.16
C PRO A 103 28.45 -23.85 8.55
N PHE A 104 28.40 -23.44 7.28
CA PHE A 104 27.16 -22.95 6.66
C PHE A 104 26.75 -23.84 5.48
N THR A 105 26.20 -25.02 5.79
CA THR A 105 25.31 -25.70 4.85
C THR A 105 23.96 -24.96 4.86
N PHE A 106 23.56 -24.41 3.73
CA PHE A 106 22.27 -23.72 3.55
C PHE A 106 21.12 -24.72 3.71
N SER A 107 20.57 -24.83 4.92
CA SER A 107 19.35 -25.58 5.19
C SER A 107 18.14 -24.71 4.89
N VAL A 108 17.60 -24.82 3.68
CA VAL A 108 16.28 -24.26 3.36
C VAL A 108 15.27 -25.01 4.22
N GLN A 109 14.66 -24.33 5.19
CA GLN A 109 13.52 -24.91 5.89
C GLN A 109 12.39 -25.09 4.88
N PRO A 110 11.80 -26.29 4.74
CA PRO A 110 10.63 -26.45 3.89
C PRO A 110 9.47 -25.69 4.55
N MET A 111 9.06 -24.57 3.95
CA MET A 111 7.74 -24.00 4.22
C MET A 111 6.70 -25.04 3.78
N GLN A 112 6.12 -25.76 4.73
CA GLN A 112 5.00 -26.63 4.42
C GLN A 112 3.80 -25.77 4.03
N PRO A 113 3.19 -25.99 2.85
CA PRO A 113 1.94 -25.35 2.50
C PRO A 113 0.83 -26.15 3.21
N ASN A 114 0.14 -25.55 4.17
CA ASN A 114 -1.16 -26.08 4.59
C ASN A 114 -2.17 -25.80 3.46
N LEU A 115 -2.15 -26.68 2.46
CA LEU A 115 -3.32 -27.01 1.64
C LEU A 115 -4.20 -27.91 2.50
N GLN A 116 -5.40 -27.44 2.84
CA GLN A 116 -6.62 -28.23 2.72
C GLN A 116 -7.85 -27.35 2.99
N ASP A 117 -8.60 -27.13 1.92
CA ASP A 117 -10.03 -26.87 1.94
C ASP A 117 -10.76 -27.92 2.78
N ARG A 118 -11.59 -27.47 3.72
CA ARG A 118 -13.01 -27.84 3.84
C ARG A 118 -13.72 -27.07 4.96
#